data_AF-A0A934MJF2-F1
#
_entry.id   AF-A0A934MJF2-F1
#
_cell.length_a   1.000
_cell.length_b   1.000
_cell.length_c   1.000
_cell.angle_alpha   90.00
_cell.angle_beta   90.00
_cell.angle_gamma   90.00
#
_symmetry.space_group_name_H-M   'P 1'
#
loop_
_entity.id
_entity.type
_entity.pdbx_description
1 polymer ?
#
loop_
_entity_poly.entity_id
_entity_poly.type
_entity_poly.pdbx_seq_one_letter_code
_entity_poly.pdbx_strand_id
1 'polypeptide(L)' 'MARAAAKSRRPDEPRMVHVRLDPELHRRLRIVVAAEDTSMQDWLARTVEKAVSEQWPNVAKEGE' A
#
# COMPACT_ATOMS: atom_id res chain seq x y z
N MET A 1 -37.26 -12.41 -6.76
CA MET A 1 -36.23 -11.72 -5.95
C MET A 1 -34.86 -12.06 -6.52
N ALA A 2 -34.20 -11.12 -7.21
CA ALA A 2 -32.88 -11.37 -7.79
C ALA A 2 -31.81 -11.24 -6.70
N ARG A 3 -31.08 -12.32 -6.41
CA ARG A 3 -29.90 -12.28 -5.54
C ARG A 3 -28.76 -11.61 -6.31
N ALA A 4 -28.25 -10.50 -5.79
CA ALA A 4 -27.01 -9.92 -6.27
C ALA A 4 -25.88 -10.92 -6.04
N ALA A 5 -25.22 -11.35 -7.12
CA ALA A 5 -24.03 -12.17 -7.03
C ALA A 5 -22.91 -11.35 -6.39
N ALA A 6 -22.37 -11.83 -5.26
CA ALA A 6 -21.20 -11.24 -4.65
C ALA A 6 -20.03 -11.38 -5.64
N LYS A 7 -19.58 -10.26 -6.22
CA LYS A 7 -18.37 -10.22 -7.04
C LYS A 7 -17.18 -10.62 -6.17
N SER A 8 -16.69 -11.84 -6.34
CA SER A 8 -15.40 -12.27 -5.80
C SER A 8 -14.31 -11.41 -6.41
N ARG A 9 -13.49 -10.76 -5.58
CA ARG A 9 -12.35 -9.97 -6.04
C ARG A 9 -11.34 -10.89 -6.74
N ARG A 10 -10.76 -10.40 -7.82
CA ARG A 10 -9.71 -11.14 -8.54
C ARG A 10 -8.47 -11.23 -7.63
N PRO A 11 -7.76 -12.37 -7.63
CA PRO A 11 -6.59 -12.56 -6.77
C PRO A 11 -5.48 -11.55 -7.04
N ASP A 12 -5.40 -11.01 -8.25
CA ASP A 12 -4.34 -10.08 -8.69
C ASP A 12 -4.64 -8.59 -8.43
N GLU A 13 -5.78 -8.26 -7.81
CA GLU A 13 -6.11 -6.88 -7.50
C GLU A 13 -5.37 -6.39 -6.24
N PRO A 14 -4.70 -5.23 -6.28
CA PRO A 14 -4.02 -4.68 -5.11
C PRO A 14 -5.01 -4.42 -3.98
N ARG A 15 -4.61 -4.80 -2.75
CA ARG A 15 -5.44 -4.65 -1.55
C ARG A 15 -5.17 -3.32 -0.88
N MET A 16 -6.21 -2.49 -0.76
CA MET A 16 -6.11 -1.20 -0.09
C MET A 16 -6.01 -1.35 1.43
N VAL A 17 -5.04 -0.66 2.02
CA VAL A 17 -4.89 -0.49 3.47
C VAL A 17 -5.20 0.97 3.81
N HIS A 18 -6.13 1.19 4.74
CA HIS A 18 -6.47 2.54 5.21
C HIS A 18 -5.61 2.87 6.43
N VAL A 19 -4.78 3.90 6.33
CA VAL A 19 -3.89 4.33 7.42
C VAL A 19 -4.27 5.73 7.87
N ARG A 20 -4.36 5.93 9.19
CA ARG A 20 -4.48 7.26 9.78
C ARG A 20 -3.08 7.74 10.12
N LEU A 21 -2.67 8.83 9.48
CA LEU A 21 -1.40 9.48 9.78
C LEU A 21 -1.63 10.67 10.70
N ASP A 22 -0.66 10.91 11.58
CA ASP A 22 -0.58 12.18 12.29
C ASP A 22 -0.57 13.35 11.28
N PRO A 23 -1.27 14.47 11.53
CA PRO A 23 -1.36 15.58 10.58
C PRO A 23 0.00 16.14 10.13
N GLU A 24 0.97 16.21 11.05
CA GLU A 24 2.30 16.73 10.75
C GLU A 24 3.10 15.72 9.91
N LEU A 25 2.97 14.43 10.21
CA LEU A 25 3.57 13.38 9.38
C LEU A 25 2.99 13.39 7.96
N HIS A 26 1.66 13.50 7.84
CA HIS A 26 1.00 13.59 6.54
C HIS A 26 1.44 14.83 5.74
N ARG A 27 1.63 15.98 6.41
CA ARG A 27 2.16 17.19 5.77
C ARG A 27 3.58 16.96 5.23
N ARG A 28 4.47 16.37 6.03
CA ARG A 28 5.85 16.07 5.59
C ARG A 28 5.86 15.09 4.42
N LEU A 29 5.02 14.05 4.49
CA LEU A 29 4.87 13.09 3.39
C LEU A 29 4.48 13.78 2.08
N ARG A 30 3.56 14.75 2.12
CA ARG A 30 3.18 15.52 0.91
C ARG A 30 4.36 16.25 0.26
N ILE A 31 5.28 16.78 1.07
CA ILE A 31 6.45 17.49 0.55
C ILE A 31 7.40 16.50 -0.13
N VAL A 32 7.64 15.35 0.51
CA VAL A 32 8.53 14.30 -0.02
C VAL A 32 8.02 13.79 -1.37
N VAL A 33 6.74 13.40 -1.45
CA VAL A 33 6.21 12.84 -2.71
C VAL A 33 6.15 13.86 -3.84
N ALA A 34 5.97 15.14 -3.52
CA ALA A 34 6.05 16.22 -4.50
C ALA A 34 7.49 16.43 -5.01
N ALA A 35 8.48 16.31 -4.14
CA ALA A 35 9.89 16.41 -4.52
C ALA A 35 10.36 15.22 -5.39
N GLU A 36 9.78 14.03 -5.16
CA GLU A 36 10.08 12.80 -5.90
C GLU A 36 9.21 12.58 -7.14
N ASP A 37 8.31 13.52 -7.48
CA ASP A 37 7.33 13.43 -8.59
C ASP A 37 6.57 12.09 -8.61
N THR A 38 6.02 11.71 -7.45
CA THR A 38 5.32 10.45 -7.23
C THR A 38 4.02 10.65 -6.45
N SER A 39 3.17 9.62 -6.38
CA SER A 39 1.96 9.66 -5.56
C SER A 39 2.24 9.22 -4.12
N MET A 40 1.42 9.66 -3.17
CA MET A 40 1.50 9.17 -1.78
C MET A 40 1.32 7.65 -1.68
N GLN A 41 0.47 7.08 -2.52
CA GLN A 41 0.19 5.64 -2.51
C GLN A 41 1.40 4.85 -3.01
N ASP A 42 1.99 5.26 -4.14
CA ASP A 42 3.15 4.58 -4.71
C ASP A 42 4.37 4.71 -3.81
N TRP A 43 4.59 5.90 -3.24
CA TRP A 43 5.69 6.14 -2.31
C TRP A 43 5.55 5.28 -1.04
N LEU A 44 4.35 5.19 -0.48
CA LEU A 44 4.08 4.34 0.68
C LEU A 44 4.21 2.86 0.34
N ALA A 45 3.68 2.41 -0.80
CA ALA A 45 3.77 1.03 -1.23
C ALA A 45 5.22 0.55 -1.34
N ARG A 46 6.08 1.33 -2.03
CA ARG A 46 7.52 1.05 -2.15
C ARG A 46 8.23 1.06 -0.81
N THR A 47 7.89 2.01 0.05
CA THR A 47 8.48 2.11 1.40
C THR A 47 8.11 0.90 2.25
N VAL A 48 6.85 0.46 2.20
CA VAL A 48 6.37 -0.73 2.92
C VAL A 48 6.99 -2.00 2.37
N GLU A 49 7.06 -2.15 1.04
CA GLU A 49 7.72 -3.28 0.39
C GLU A 49 9.17 -3.41 0.85
N LYS A 50 9.95 -2.32 0.76
CA LYS A 50 11.33 -2.28 1.23
C LYS A 50 11.44 -2.67 2.71
N ALA A 51 10.60 -2.10 3.57
CA ALA A 51 10.63 -2.38 5.00
C ALA A 51 10.30 -3.85 5.31
N VAL A 52 9.32 -4.44 4.62
CA VAL A 52 8.94 -5.85 4.79
C VAL A 52 10.07 -6.77 4.32
N SER A 53 10.66 -6.51 3.15
CA SER A 53 11.77 -7.31 2.62
C SER A 53 13.01 -7.25 3.53
N GLU A 54 13.32 -6.09 4.10
CA GLU A 54 14.47 -5.93 4.99
C GLU A 54 14.25 -6.56 6.37
N GLN A 55 13.05 -6.42 6.94
CA GLN A 55 12.77 -6.84 8.32
C GLN A 55 12.21 -8.27 8.44
N TRP A 56 11.52 -8.75 7.41
CA TRP A 56 10.93 -10.09 7.35
C TRP A 56 11.26 -10.80 6.02
N PRO A 57 12.55 -11.11 5.79
CA PRO A 57 13.02 -11.70 4.53
C PRO A 57 12.39 -13.07 4.22
N ASN A 58 11.92 -13.79 5.24
CA ASN A 58 11.26 -15.09 5.05
C ASN A 58 9.82 -14.95 4.54
N VAL A 59 9.11 -13.88 4.92
CA VAL A 59 7.72 -13.62 4.48
C VAL A 59 7.70 -13.08 3.05
N ALA A 60 8.75 -12.34 2.65
CA ALA A 60 8.89 -11.84 1.28
C ALA A 60 9.09 -12.96 0.23
N LYS A 61 9.48 -14.18 0.65
CA LYS A 61 9.76 -15.31 -0.25
C LYS A 61 8.61 -16.29 -0.44
N GLU A 62 7.55 -16.23 0.36
CA GLU A 62 6.41 -17.18 0.28
C GLU A 62 5.38 -16.83 -0.81
N GLY A 63 5.68 -15.83 -1.67
CA GLY A 63 4.79 -15.36 -2.74
C GLY A 63 5.24 -15.71 -4.17
N GLU A 64 6.31 -16.49 -4.35
CA GLU A 64 6.83 -16.93 -5.66
C GLU A 64 6.46 -18.38 -5.98
#